data_AF-A0A0A0BW50-F1
#
_entry.id   AF-A0A0A0BW50-F1
#
_cell.length_a   1.000
_cell.length_b   1.000
_cell.length_c   1.000
_cell.angle_alpha   90.00
_cell.angle_beta   90.00
_cell.angle_gamma   90.00
#
_symmetry.space_group_name_H-M   'P 1'
#
loop_
_entity.id
_entity.type
_entity.pdbx_description
1 polymer ?
#
loop_
_entity_poly.entity_id
_entity_poly.type
_entity_poly.pdbx_seq_one_letter_code
_entity_poly.pdbx_strand_id
1 'polypeptide(L)'
;MRRSRSRLLALPLGLALVAGLAACGEDETEATPTPGADEATASPEPEPVDDAAACLEGEWDLDVTDQLAAQQALMGVTDAEVQVDGSATLTFTDGTVVRTLDEVESQVSFTFMDEQMEVWSRQDGTATGSYTVTGDRLDIVDTDQQGLTLEQRTLINGEEFEIPDVDLGDLSTDEAYTFTCSDSELRLVPDFSALTGEGMEMLAELDPEEYATVLTRR
;
A
#
# COMPACT_ATOMS: atom_id res chain seq x y z
N MET A 1 19.34 -30.87 -32.71
CA MET A 1 19.65 -29.44 -32.90
C MET A 1 18.44 -28.72 -33.48
N ARG A 2 17.70 -27.95 -32.67
CA ARG A 2 17.02 -26.71 -33.07
C ARG A 2 16.57 -26.02 -31.77
N ARG A 3 17.36 -25.04 -31.35
CA ARG A 3 17.07 -24.15 -30.22
C ARG A 3 15.99 -23.18 -30.70
N SER A 4 14.77 -23.31 -30.18
CA SER A 4 13.81 -22.21 -30.23
C SER A 4 14.10 -21.33 -29.02
N ARG A 5 14.61 -20.12 -29.28
CA ARG A 5 14.81 -19.09 -28.27
C ARG A 5 13.49 -18.32 -28.15
N SER A 6 12.63 -18.74 -27.24
CA SER A 6 11.53 -17.88 -26.79
C SER A 6 12.14 -16.80 -25.90
N ARG A 7 12.06 -15.55 -26.36
CA ARG A 7 12.40 -14.36 -25.58
C ARG A 7 11.32 -14.20 -24.53
N LEU A 8 11.63 -14.54 -23.29
CA LEU A 8 10.87 -14.10 -22.12
C LEU A 8 11.18 -12.61 -21.93
N LEU A 9 10.14 -11.79 -22.04
CA LEU A 9 10.13 -10.42 -21.56
C LEU A 9 10.19 -10.50 -20.03
N ALA A 10 11.38 -10.32 -19.49
CA ALA A 10 11.55 -9.98 -18.09
C ALA A 10 11.27 -8.49 -17.95
N LEU A 11 10.17 -8.14 -17.30
CA LEU A 11 9.88 -6.79 -16.84
C LEU A 11 10.75 -6.53 -15.60
N PRO A 12 11.68 -5.57 -15.63
CA PRO A 12 12.39 -5.14 -14.43
C PRO A 12 11.56 -4.08 -13.71
N LEU A 13 11.05 -4.40 -12.51
CA LEU A 13 10.62 -3.39 -11.54
C LEU A 13 11.88 -2.64 -11.10
N GLY A 14 12.10 -1.48 -11.72
CA GLY A 14 13.28 -0.65 -11.56
C GLY A 14 13.13 0.37 -10.44
N LEU A 15 13.70 0.02 -9.29
CA LEU A 15 14.11 0.92 -8.20
C LEU A 15 15.01 2.07 -8.71
N ALA A 16 14.78 3.31 -8.27
CA ALA A 16 15.69 4.44 -8.54
C ALA A 16 15.80 5.47 -7.38
N LEU A 17 16.39 5.00 -6.28
CA LEU A 17 17.51 5.58 -5.51
C LEU A 17 18.04 7.00 -5.87
N VAL A 18 17.96 7.98 -4.95
CA VAL A 18 18.93 9.09 -4.73
C VAL A 18 18.88 9.54 -3.25
N ALA A 19 19.72 9.02 -2.35
CA ALA A 19 21.03 9.55 -1.92
C ALA A 19 21.02 10.92 -1.23
N GLY A 20 21.26 10.90 0.09
CA GLY A 20 21.43 12.08 0.93
C GLY A 20 22.77 12.81 0.76
N LEU A 21 22.80 14.04 1.28
CA LEU A 21 24.01 14.82 1.51
C LEU A 21 23.90 15.52 2.87
N ALA A 22 24.56 14.94 3.87
CA ALA A 22 25.11 15.70 4.99
C ALA A 22 26.53 16.14 4.61
N ALA A 23 26.87 17.42 4.77
CA ALA A 23 28.19 17.90 5.24
C ALA A 23 28.37 19.42 5.08
N CYS A 24 29.17 19.96 6.02
CA CYS A 24 29.82 21.27 6.12
C CYS A 24 28.97 22.37 6.79
N GLY A 25 29.29 22.89 7.97
CA GLY A 25 30.59 22.97 8.65
C GLY A 25 31.19 24.38 8.47
N GLU A 26 30.95 25.21 9.49
CA GLU A 26 31.77 26.31 10.04
C GLU A 26 32.34 27.43 9.13
N ASP A 27 32.01 28.68 9.45
CA ASP A 27 32.96 29.80 9.38
C ASP A 27 32.66 30.81 10.51
N GLU A 28 33.68 31.04 11.36
CA GLU A 28 33.72 32.01 12.44
C GLU A 28 33.77 33.45 11.89
N THR A 29 32.99 34.37 12.45
CA THR A 29 33.38 35.79 12.48
C THR A 29 32.94 36.42 13.79
N GLU A 30 33.96 36.84 14.53
CA GLU A 30 33.97 37.55 15.80
C GLU A 30 33.31 38.95 15.67
N ALA A 31 32.35 39.27 16.56
CA ALA A 31 31.93 40.64 16.82
C ALA A 31 31.50 40.84 18.28
N THR A 32 32.29 41.65 18.97
CA THR A 32 32.20 42.27 20.31
C THR A 32 30.78 42.50 20.90
N PRO A 33 30.58 42.32 22.23
CA PRO A 33 29.25 42.38 22.86
C PRO A 33 28.77 43.81 23.14
N THR A 34 27.47 44.05 22.97
CA THR A 34 26.72 45.16 23.59
C THR A 34 25.43 44.58 24.19
N PRO A 35 25.10 44.88 25.46
CA PRO A 35 23.97 44.27 26.14
C PRO A 35 22.69 45.04 25.83
N GLY A 36 21.65 44.34 25.40
CA GLY A 36 20.34 44.95 25.21
C GLY A 36 19.30 43.97 24.73
N ALA A 37 18.21 43.88 25.50
CA ALA A 37 16.92 43.29 25.20
C ALA A 37 16.84 41.75 25.19
N ASP A 38 16.24 41.27 26.28
CA ASP A 38 15.49 40.04 26.43
C ASP A 38 14.50 39.89 25.25
N GLU A 39 14.88 39.12 24.22
CA GLU A 39 13.94 38.59 23.24
C GLU A 39 13.86 37.08 23.49
N ALA A 40 12.76 36.70 24.14
CA ALA A 40 12.33 35.32 24.31
C ALA A 40 12.39 34.64 22.94
N THR A 41 13.29 33.68 22.82
CA THR A 41 13.33 32.74 21.70
C THR A 41 12.00 32.00 21.72
N ALA A 42 11.10 32.37 20.82
CA ALA A 42 9.92 31.58 20.56
C ALA A 42 10.41 30.19 20.15
N SER A 43 10.17 29.21 21.03
CA SER A 43 10.24 27.80 20.69
C SER A 43 9.37 27.61 19.43
N PRO A 44 9.82 26.87 18.40
CA PRO A 44 8.96 26.60 17.26
C PRO A 44 7.65 26.02 17.78
N GLU A 45 6.57 26.74 17.54
CA GLU A 45 5.22 26.25 17.74
C GLU A 45 5.07 25.04 16.80
N PRO A 46 4.64 23.86 17.28
CA PRO A 46 4.44 22.72 16.41
C PRO A 46 3.47 23.12 15.31
N GLU A 47 3.87 22.92 14.05
CA GLU A 47 2.99 23.19 12.92
C GLU A 47 1.68 22.42 13.11
N PRO A 48 0.52 23.03 12.81
CA PRO A 48 -0.76 22.36 13.00
C PRO A 48 -0.71 21.06 12.22
N VAL A 49 -0.88 19.94 12.92
CA VAL A 49 -1.20 18.65 12.30
C VAL A 49 -2.43 18.94 11.45
N ASP A 50 -2.31 18.89 10.11
CA ASP A 50 -3.41 19.15 9.21
C ASP A 50 -4.63 18.35 9.71
N ASP A 51 -5.81 18.98 9.84
CA ASP A 51 -7.03 18.30 10.35
C ASP A 51 -7.31 16.97 9.60
N ALA A 52 -6.82 16.85 8.35
CA ALA A 52 -6.85 15.65 7.54
C ALA A 52 -5.94 14.51 8.03
N ALA A 53 -4.79 14.78 8.65
CA ALA A 53 -3.98 13.74 9.27
C ALA A 53 -4.61 13.25 10.59
N ALA A 54 -5.21 14.17 11.37
CA ALA A 54 -5.81 13.84 12.66
C ALA A 54 -7.00 12.86 12.54
N CYS A 55 -7.76 12.91 11.44
CA CYS A 55 -8.88 11.99 11.23
C CYS A 55 -8.44 10.56 10.89
N LEU A 56 -7.24 10.37 10.31
CA LEU A 56 -6.71 9.05 9.95
C LEU A 56 -6.33 8.24 11.18
N GLU A 57 -5.80 8.90 12.22
CA GLU A 57 -5.34 8.28 13.46
C GLU A 57 -6.37 7.32 14.04
N GLY A 58 -5.98 6.08 14.33
CA GLY A 58 -6.79 5.04 14.99
C GLY A 58 -6.96 3.77 14.17
N GLU A 59 -7.91 2.94 14.60
CA GLU A 59 -8.16 1.60 14.06
C GLU A 59 -9.34 1.58 13.09
N TRP A 60 -9.14 0.90 11.96
CA TRP A 60 -10.07 0.83 10.84
C TRP A 60 -10.23 -0.61 10.37
N ASP A 61 -11.45 -1.11 10.36
CA ASP A 61 -11.75 -2.41 9.77
C ASP A 61 -11.75 -2.30 8.25
N LEU A 62 -10.97 -3.17 7.61
CA LEU A 62 -10.84 -3.28 6.17
C LEU A 62 -11.82 -4.32 5.65
N ASP A 63 -12.68 -3.95 4.70
CA ASP A 63 -13.47 -4.91 3.96
C ASP A 63 -12.61 -5.64 2.92
N VAL A 64 -12.13 -6.83 3.31
CA VAL A 64 -11.28 -7.66 2.44
C VAL A 64 -12.04 -8.17 1.23
N THR A 65 -13.36 -8.37 1.31
CA THR A 65 -14.16 -8.83 0.18
C THR A 65 -14.18 -7.77 -0.91
N ASP A 66 -14.46 -6.52 -0.53
CA ASP A 66 -14.44 -5.39 -1.45
C ASP A 66 -13.04 -5.12 -2.00
N GLN A 67 -12.00 -5.23 -1.15
CA GLN A 67 -10.61 -5.08 -1.59
C GLN A 67 -10.23 -6.13 -2.65
N LEU A 68 -10.62 -7.39 -2.46
CA LEU A 68 -10.34 -8.45 -3.43
C LEU A 68 -11.15 -8.26 -4.71
N ALA A 69 -12.41 -7.86 -4.63
CA ALA A 69 -13.23 -7.57 -5.80
C ALA A 69 -12.62 -6.43 -6.66
N ALA A 70 -12.14 -5.36 -6.02
CA ALA A 70 -11.44 -4.27 -6.70
C ALA A 70 -10.16 -4.77 -7.41
N GLN A 71 -9.36 -5.62 -6.76
CA GLN A 71 -8.17 -6.22 -7.38
C GLN A 71 -8.51 -7.10 -8.59
N GLN A 72 -9.59 -7.88 -8.54
CA GLN A 72 -10.04 -8.68 -9.69
C GLN A 72 -10.48 -7.78 -10.85
N ALA A 73 -11.21 -6.71 -10.56
CA ALA A 73 -11.63 -5.73 -11.55
C ALA A 73 -10.42 -5.05 -12.24
N LEU A 74 -9.34 -4.76 -11.49
CA LEU A 74 -8.08 -4.24 -12.07
C LEU A 74 -7.45 -5.20 -13.08
N MET A 75 -7.63 -6.51 -12.90
CA MET A 75 -7.18 -7.53 -13.84
C MET A 75 -8.17 -7.78 -15.00
N GLY A 76 -9.25 -7.01 -15.08
CA GLY A 76 -10.31 -7.16 -16.09
C GLY A 76 -11.26 -8.33 -15.82
N VAL A 77 -11.24 -8.89 -14.61
CA VAL A 77 -12.12 -9.98 -14.19
C VAL A 77 -13.38 -9.38 -13.56
N THR A 78 -14.52 -9.50 -14.24
CA THR A 78 -15.80 -8.90 -13.81
C THR A 78 -16.79 -9.91 -13.24
N ASP A 79 -16.55 -11.20 -13.42
CA ASP A 79 -17.39 -12.32 -12.98
C ASP A 79 -16.83 -13.05 -11.75
N ALA A 80 -15.90 -12.42 -11.02
CA ALA A 80 -15.32 -13.02 -9.83
C ALA A 80 -16.36 -13.21 -8.71
N GLU A 81 -16.46 -14.44 -8.21
CA GLU A 81 -17.14 -14.77 -6.96
C GLU A 81 -16.09 -14.78 -5.84
N VAL A 82 -16.28 -13.91 -4.84
CA VAL A 82 -15.35 -13.75 -3.71
C VAL A 82 -16.04 -14.25 -2.43
N GLN A 83 -15.36 -15.11 -1.70
CA GLN A 83 -15.73 -15.54 -0.35
C GLN A 83 -14.56 -15.23 0.58
N VAL A 84 -14.85 -14.62 1.72
CA VAL A 84 -13.85 -14.29 2.75
C VAL A 84 -14.38 -14.64 4.12
N ASP A 85 -13.53 -15.27 4.92
CA ASP A 85 -13.66 -15.46 6.36
C ASP A 85 -12.45 -14.82 7.06
N GLY A 86 -12.59 -14.48 8.35
CA GLY A 86 -11.56 -13.78 9.13
C GLY A 86 -11.74 -12.27 9.15
N SER A 87 -10.71 -11.53 9.61
CA SER A 87 -10.77 -10.07 9.68
C SER A 87 -9.44 -9.38 9.41
N ALA A 88 -9.51 -8.16 8.87
CA ALA A 88 -8.36 -7.33 8.63
C ALA A 88 -8.58 -5.93 9.22
N THR A 89 -7.55 -5.38 9.86
CA THR A 89 -7.59 -4.05 10.47
C THR A 89 -6.35 -3.26 10.06
N LEU A 90 -6.54 -1.97 9.75
CA LEU A 90 -5.47 -0.98 9.62
C LEU A 90 -5.46 -0.08 10.86
N THR A 91 -4.27 0.14 11.41
CA THR A 91 -4.06 1.07 12.53
C THR A 91 -3.10 2.16 12.10
N PHE A 92 -3.52 3.41 12.13
CA PHE A 92 -2.66 4.57 11.89
C PHE A 92 -2.33 5.22 13.23
N THR A 93 -1.06 5.38 13.55
CA THR A 93 -0.62 6.04 14.78
C THR A 93 0.73 6.71 14.59
N ASP A 94 0.79 8.03 14.77
CA ASP A 94 2.04 8.80 14.82
C ASP A 94 2.97 8.51 13.62
N GLY A 95 2.39 8.49 12.40
CA GLY A 95 3.14 8.23 11.16
C GLY A 95 3.50 6.76 10.91
N THR A 96 3.02 5.84 11.76
CA THR A 96 3.18 4.38 11.56
C THR A 96 1.84 3.75 11.20
N VAL A 97 1.82 2.92 10.15
CA VAL A 97 0.66 2.10 9.81
C VAL A 97 0.93 0.64 10.12
N VAL A 98 -0.03 -0.03 10.76
CA VAL A 98 0.02 -1.47 11.03
C VAL A 98 -1.19 -2.13 10.40
N ARG A 99 -0.97 -3.12 9.54
CA ARG A 99 -2.00 -4.01 9.02
C ARG A 99 -1.97 -5.31 9.80
N THR A 100 -3.10 -5.68 10.41
CA THR A 100 -3.28 -6.97 11.08
C THR A 100 -4.26 -7.82 10.29
N LEU A 101 -3.89 -9.06 10.00
CA LEU A 101 -4.74 -10.08 9.40
C LEU A 101 -4.95 -11.18 10.44
N ASP A 102 -6.20 -11.40 10.84
CA ASP A 102 -6.60 -12.46 11.77
C ASP A 102 -7.27 -13.58 10.97
N GLU A 103 -6.46 -14.61 10.67
CA GLU A 103 -6.84 -15.81 9.92
C GLU A 103 -7.75 -15.53 8.71
N VAL A 104 -7.33 -14.60 7.85
CA VAL A 104 -8.10 -14.24 6.65
C VAL A 104 -8.01 -15.37 5.62
N GLU A 105 -9.10 -16.10 5.44
CA GLU A 105 -9.25 -17.14 4.43
C GLU A 105 -10.10 -16.62 3.29
N SER A 106 -9.58 -16.66 2.06
CA SER A 106 -10.27 -16.18 0.87
C SER A 106 -10.38 -17.26 -0.18
N GLN A 107 -11.51 -17.35 -0.87
CA GLN A 107 -11.68 -18.12 -2.09
C GLN A 107 -12.22 -17.20 -3.18
N VAL A 108 -11.48 -17.10 -4.29
CA VAL A 108 -11.90 -16.33 -5.47
C VAL A 108 -12.07 -17.29 -6.64
N SER A 109 -13.27 -17.36 -7.19
CA SER A 109 -13.60 -18.17 -8.36
C SER A 109 -13.95 -17.26 -9.54
N PHE A 110 -13.36 -17.48 -10.70
CA PHE A 110 -13.61 -16.66 -11.90
C PHE A 110 -13.29 -17.43 -13.18
N THR A 111 -13.73 -16.91 -14.33
CA THR A 111 -13.36 -17.47 -15.64
C THR A 111 -12.26 -16.65 -16.30
N PHE A 112 -11.19 -17.30 -16.74
CA PHE A 112 -10.14 -16.65 -17.52
C PHE A 112 -9.76 -17.52 -18.71
N MET A 113 -9.77 -16.94 -19.91
CA MET A 113 -9.46 -17.67 -21.17
C MET A 113 -10.28 -18.97 -21.36
N ASP A 114 -11.57 -18.94 -20.99
CA ASP A 114 -12.49 -20.08 -21.01
C ASP A 114 -12.14 -21.21 -20.01
N GLU A 115 -11.20 -20.98 -19.10
CA GLU A 115 -10.83 -21.89 -18.02
C GLU A 115 -11.43 -21.40 -16.70
N GLN A 116 -11.94 -22.32 -15.88
CA GLN A 116 -12.39 -22.01 -14.53
C GLN A 116 -11.17 -21.91 -13.63
N MET A 117 -10.96 -20.73 -13.05
CA MET A 117 -9.91 -20.47 -12.08
C MET A 117 -10.52 -20.45 -10.68
N GLU A 118 -9.83 -21.04 -9.72
CA GLU A 118 -10.13 -20.91 -8.31
C GLU A 118 -8.83 -20.63 -7.55
N VAL A 119 -8.79 -19.54 -6.80
CA VAL A 119 -7.66 -19.17 -5.97
C VAL A 119 -8.11 -19.19 -4.53
N TRP A 120 -7.56 -20.13 -3.76
CA TRP A 120 -7.70 -20.16 -2.31
C TRP A 120 -6.46 -19.54 -1.68
N SER A 121 -6.64 -18.69 -0.68
CA SER A 121 -5.54 -18.17 0.13
C SER A 121 -5.90 -18.10 1.60
N ARG A 122 -4.90 -18.22 2.46
CA ARG A 122 -4.99 -17.99 3.90
C ARG A 122 -3.85 -17.08 4.31
N GLN A 123 -4.20 -16.01 5.01
CA GLN A 123 -3.25 -15.01 5.48
C GLN A 123 -3.43 -14.75 6.97
N ASP A 124 -2.32 -14.65 7.69
CA ASP A 124 -2.32 -14.36 9.12
C ASP A 124 -1.05 -13.60 9.52
N GLY A 125 -1.19 -12.67 10.48
CA GLY A 125 -0.07 -11.95 11.07
C GLY A 125 -0.17 -10.44 10.90
N THR A 126 0.99 -9.77 10.92
CA THR A 126 1.06 -8.31 10.87
C THR A 126 2.08 -7.81 9.87
N ALA A 127 1.72 -6.77 9.12
CA ALA A 127 2.65 -5.94 8.36
C ALA A 127 2.71 -4.53 8.94
N THR A 128 3.87 -3.89 8.83
CA THR A 128 4.10 -2.54 9.38
C THR A 128 4.74 -1.65 8.33
N GLY A 129 4.27 -0.43 8.18
CA GLY A 129 4.86 0.58 7.30
C GLY A 129 4.88 1.96 7.96
N SER A 130 5.43 2.92 7.25
CA SER A 130 5.37 4.34 7.61
C SER A 130 4.39 5.05 6.70
N TYR A 131 3.71 6.09 7.18
CA TYR A 131 2.87 6.92 6.33
C TYR A 131 3.14 8.42 6.51
N THR A 132 2.88 9.15 5.45
CA THR A 132 2.88 10.62 5.44
C THR A 132 1.61 11.15 4.82
N VAL A 133 1.14 12.27 5.34
CA VAL A 133 -0.05 12.97 4.83
C VAL A 133 0.38 14.34 4.32
N THR A 134 -0.04 14.68 3.10
CA THR A 134 0.13 16.03 2.53
C THR A 134 -1.20 16.47 1.91
N GLY A 135 -1.95 17.32 2.60
CA GLY A 135 -3.32 17.65 2.19
C GLY A 135 -4.23 16.41 2.27
N ASP A 136 -4.84 16.05 1.15
CA ASP A 136 -5.68 14.85 0.97
C ASP A 136 -4.92 13.63 0.42
N ARG A 137 -3.59 13.73 0.30
CA ARG A 137 -2.73 12.63 -0.14
C ARG A 137 -2.18 11.87 1.06
N LEU A 138 -2.28 10.54 0.99
CA LEU A 138 -1.67 9.58 1.90
C LEU A 138 -0.65 8.75 1.12
N ASP A 139 0.61 8.77 1.56
CA ASP A 139 1.65 7.88 1.04
C ASP A 139 2.04 6.90 2.16
N ILE A 140 2.00 5.60 1.88
CA ILE A 140 2.45 4.50 2.74
C ILE A 140 3.70 3.90 2.11
N VAL A 141 4.79 3.84 2.88
CA VAL A 141 6.12 3.44 2.40
C VAL A 141 6.82 2.56 3.43
N ASP A 142 7.93 1.96 3.02
CA ASP A 142 8.78 1.12 3.89
C ASP A 142 7.99 -0.03 4.55
N THR A 143 7.01 -0.59 3.84
CA THR A 143 6.16 -1.67 4.35
C THR A 143 6.94 -2.97 4.50
N ASP A 144 7.09 -3.43 5.75
CA ASP A 144 7.62 -4.74 6.11
C ASP A 144 6.48 -5.75 6.26
N GLN A 145 6.49 -6.75 5.37
CA GLN A 145 5.49 -7.82 5.33
C GLN A 145 6.02 -9.15 5.87
N GLN A 146 7.24 -9.20 6.42
CA GLN A 146 7.83 -10.46 6.93
C GLN A 146 7.06 -11.06 8.12
N GLY A 147 6.23 -10.25 8.79
CA GLY A 147 5.33 -10.71 9.85
C GLY A 147 4.05 -11.38 9.34
N LEU A 148 3.82 -11.42 8.02
CA LEU A 148 2.70 -12.10 7.41
C LEU A 148 3.06 -13.53 6.99
N THR A 149 2.09 -14.42 7.14
CA THR A 149 2.08 -15.74 6.54
C THR A 149 1.08 -15.76 5.40
N LEU A 150 1.43 -16.42 4.29
CA LEU A 150 0.55 -16.64 3.15
C LEU A 150 0.63 -18.11 2.75
N GLU A 151 -0.52 -18.78 2.80
CA GLU A 151 -0.72 -20.05 2.12
C GLU A 151 -1.61 -19.78 0.91
N GLN A 152 -1.22 -20.27 -0.27
CA GLN A 152 -2.00 -20.09 -1.49
C GLN A 152 -2.12 -21.40 -2.25
N ARG A 153 -3.28 -21.64 -2.84
CA ARG A 153 -3.52 -22.72 -3.80
C ARG A 153 -4.30 -22.18 -4.98
N THR A 154 -3.96 -22.66 -6.15
CA THR A 154 -4.68 -22.32 -7.38
C THR A 154 -5.16 -23.59 -8.03
N LEU A 155 -6.42 -23.61 -8.44
CA LEU A 155 -7.00 -24.67 -9.23
C LEU A 155 -7.38 -24.12 -10.59
N ILE A 156 -7.10 -24.90 -11.63
CA ILE A 156 -7.51 -24.63 -13.00
C ILE A 156 -8.37 -25.81 -13.45
N ASN A 157 -9.64 -25.55 -13.76
CA ASN A 157 -10.63 -26.57 -14.08
C ASN A 157 -10.75 -27.68 -13.01
N GLY A 158 -10.53 -27.33 -11.74
CA GLY A 158 -10.56 -28.25 -10.59
C GLY A 158 -9.29 -29.06 -10.36
N GLU A 159 -8.23 -28.85 -11.15
CA GLU A 159 -6.92 -29.46 -10.95
C GLU A 159 -5.96 -28.45 -10.30
N GLU A 160 -5.25 -28.88 -9.24
CA GLU A 160 -4.28 -28.02 -8.55
C GLU A 160 -3.11 -27.67 -9.47
N PHE A 161 -2.81 -26.38 -9.57
CA PHE A 161 -1.69 -25.82 -10.31
C PHE A 161 -0.69 -25.22 -9.32
N GLU A 162 0.52 -25.76 -9.30
CA GLU A 162 1.60 -25.27 -8.44
C GLU A 162 2.14 -23.94 -8.96
N ILE A 163 1.89 -22.86 -8.21
CA ILE A 163 2.54 -21.56 -8.40
C ILE A 163 3.80 -21.53 -7.52
N PRO A 164 4.92 -20.94 -7.98
CA PRO A 164 6.08 -20.72 -7.11
C PRO A 164 5.70 -19.95 -5.84
N ASP A 165 6.27 -20.35 -4.70
CA ASP A 165 6.10 -19.61 -3.46
C ASP A 165 6.53 -18.15 -3.64
N VAL A 166 5.71 -17.25 -3.12
CA VAL A 166 5.94 -15.81 -3.13
C VAL A 166 6.52 -15.42 -1.78
N ASP A 167 7.73 -14.84 -1.78
CA ASP A 167 8.29 -14.24 -0.57
C ASP A 167 7.71 -12.84 -0.39
N LEU A 168 6.81 -12.69 0.58
CA LEU A 168 6.18 -11.41 0.90
C LEU A 168 7.21 -10.36 1.36
N GLY A 169 8.34 -10.78 1.94
CA GLY A 169 9.39 -9.86 2.38
C GLY A 169 10.10 -9.14 1.24
N ASP A 170 10.13 -9.76 0.05
CA ASP A 170 10.67 -9.14 -1.17
C ASP A 170 9.63 -8.24 -1.87
N LEU A 171 8.36 -8.28 -1.44
CA LEU A 171 7.28 -7.43 -1.93
C LEU A 171 7.15 -6.18 -1.06
N SER A 172 8.10 -5.24 -1.19
CA SER A 172 7.86 -3.88 -0.67
C SER A 172 6.92 -3.15 -1.62
N THR A 173 5.71 -2.83 -1.16
CA THR A 173 4.76 -2.01 -1.91
C THR A 173 4.65 -0.65 -1.27
N ASP A 174 5.19 0.35 -1.95
CA ASP A 174 4.85 1.74 -1.67
C ASP A 174 3.46 1.97 -2.27
N GLU A 175 2.55 2.49 -1.46
CA GLU A 175 1.15 2.71 -1.82
C GLU A 175 0.83 4.20 -1.67
N ALA A 176 0.16 4.75 -2.67
CA ALA A 176 -0.27 6.15 -2.65
C ALA A 176 -1.79 6.20 -2.83
N TYR A 177 -2.43 7.05 -2.04
CA TYR A 177 -3.87 7.25 -2.08
C TYR A 177 -4.22 8.74 -2.00
N THR A 178 -5.32 9.11 -2.63
CA THR A 178 -6.12 10.24 -2.15
C THR A 178 -7.09 9.68 -1.10
N PHE A 179 -7.29 10.38 0.01
CA PHE A 179 -8.20 9.93 1.05
C PHE A 179 -9.21 10.98 1.47
N THR A 180 -10.36 10.50 1.93
CA THR A 180 -11.33 11.29 2.67
C THR A 180 -11.73 10.51 3.92
N CYS A 181 -11.95 11.22 5.01
CA CYS A 181 -12.22 10.62 6.30
C CYS A 181 -13.36 11.36 7.02
N SER A 182 -14.05 10.61 7.87
CA SER A 182 -15.01 11.10 8.84
C SER A 182 -14.79 10.35 10.16
N ASP A 183 -15.61 10.63 11.18
CA ASP A 183 -15.51 9.92 12.47
C ASP A 183 -15.73 8.39 12.35
N SER A 184 -16.40 7.93 11.30
CA SER A 184 -16.80 6.52 11.15
C SER A 184 -16.33 5.84 9.87
N GLU A 185 -15.86 6.60 8.88
CA GLU A 185 -15.53 6.08 7.55
C GLU A 185 -14.23 6.70 7.05
N LEU A 186 -13.34 5.85 6.55
CA LEU A 186 -12.14 6.23 5.82
C LEU A 186 -12.26 5.67 4.42
N ARG A 187 -12.18 6.54 3.42
CA ARG A 187 -12.19 6.14 2.02
C ARG A 187 -10.83 6.43 1.40
N LEU A 188 -10.22 5.41 0.80
CA LEU A 188 -8.92 5.44 0.15
C LEU A 188 -9.11 5.22 -1.34
N VAL A 189 -8.70 6.19 -2.16
CA VAL A 189 -8.71 6.10 -3.63
C VAL A 189 -7.28 5.87 -4.08
N PRO A 190 -6.96 4.76 -4.75
CA PRO A 190 -5.60 4.49 -5.19
C PRO A 190 -5.13 5.55 -6.18
N ASP A 191 -3.91 6.04 -5.99
CA ASP A 191 -3.26 6.94 -6.93
C ASP A 191 -2.43 6.15 -7.95
N PHE A 192 -3.03 5.88 -9.10
CA PHE A 192 -2.34 5.22 -10.20
C PHE A 192 -1.30 6.09 -10.91
N SER A 193 -1.22 7.40 -10.61
CA SER A 193 -0.24 8.29 -11.27
C SER A 193 1.21 7.99 -10.89
N ALA A 194 1.43 7.39 -9.70
CA ALA A 194 2.73 6.93 -9.24
C ALA A 194 3.20 5.65 -9.94
N LEU A 195 2.27 4.89 -10.57
CA LEU A 195 2.54 3.64 -11.25
C LEU A 195 3.20 3.90 -12.61
N THR A 196 4.51 4.10 -12.60
CA THR A 196 5.31 4.35 -13.82
C THR A 196 6.03 3.07 -14.25
N GLY A 197 5.62 2.48 -15.38
CA GLY A 197 6.23 1.26 -15.92
C GLY A 197 5.64 0.81 -17.25
N GLU A 198 6.42 0.12 -18.09
CA GLU A 198 5.92 -0.50 -19.32
C GLU A 198 4.81 -1.51 -18.98
N GLY A 199 3.60 -1.32 -19.52
CA GLY A 199 2.42 -2.14 -19.21
C GLY A 199 1.43 -1.52 -18.20
N MET A 200 1.79 -0.41 -17.55
CA MET A 200 0.90 0.35 -16.64
C MET A 200 -0.01 1.35 -17.38
N GLU A 201 0.15 1.49 -18.71
CA GLU A 201 -0.65 2.40 -19.53
C GLU A 201 -2.17 2.10 -19.44
N MET A 202 -2.54 0.83 -19.21
CA MET A 202 -3.94 0.44 -19.01
C MET A 202 -4.53 1.01 -17.72
N LEU A 203 -3.72 1.18 -16.66
CA LEU A 203 -4.19 1.75 -15.39
C LEU A 203 -4.47 3.25 -15.49
N ALA A 204 -3.81 3.95 -16.42
CA ALA A 204 -4.06 5.36 -16.69
C ALA A 204 -5.41 5.64 -17.36
N GLU A 205 -6.05 4.61 -17.93
CA GLU A 205 -7.40 4.70 -18.53
C GLU A 205 -8.51 4.33 -17.54
N LEU A 206 -8.16 3.80 -16.36
CA LEU A 206 -9.11 3.44 -15.32
C LEU A 206 -9.53 4.67 -14.51
N ASP A 207 -10.79 4.69 -14.08
CA ASP A 207 -11.25 5.66 -13.09
C ASP A 207 -10.89 5.15 -11.69
N PRO A 208 -9.93 5.77 -10.97
CA PRO A 208 -9.50 5.29 -9.66
C PRO A 208 -10.62 5.31 -8.61
N GLU A 209 -11.66 6.12 -8.80
CA GLU A 209 -12.82 6.17 -7.91
C GLU A 209 -13.61 4.85 -7.88
N GLU A 210 -13.57 4.06 -8.96
CA GLU A 210 -14.19 2.73 -9.02
C GLU A 210 -13.43 1.68 -8.19
N TYR A 211 -12.19 1.99 -7.79
CA TYR A 211 -11.31 1.10 -7.01
C TYR A 211 -11.07 1.59 -5.59
N ALA A 212 -11.89 2.52 -5.13
CA ALA A 212 -11.76 3.03 -3.79
C ALA A 212 -12.10 1.97 -2.75
N THR A 213 -11.26 1.90 -1.72
CA THR A 213 -11.49 1.05 -0.55
C THR A 213 -12.17 1.90 0.53
N VAL A 214 -13.26 1.38 1.10
CA VAL A 214 -13.94 2.00 2.24
C VAL A 214 -13.63 1.17 3.48
N LEU A 215 -13.16 1.83 4.53
CA LEU A 215 -12.88 1.25 5.83
C LEU A 215 -13.81 1.88 6.86
N THR A 216 -14.19 1.07 7.84
CA THR A 216 -15.08 1.51 8.92
C THR A 216 -14.32 1.64 10.22
N ARG A 217 -14.65 2.67 11.01
CA ARG A 217 -14.00 2.90 12.29
C ARG A 217 -14.36 1.80 13.29
N ARG A 218 -13.35 1.32 14.02
CA ARG A 218 -13.52 0.34 15.11
C ARG A 218 -13.85 0.98 16.46
#